data_AF-A0A2E6ASP7-F1
#
_entry.id   AF-A0A2E6ASP7-F1
#
_cell.length_a   1.000
_cell.length_b   1.000
_cell.length_c   1.000
_cell.angle_alpha   90.00
_cell.angle_beta   90.00
_cell.angle_gamma   90.00
#
_symmetry.space_group_name_H-M   'P 1'
#
loop_
_entity.id
_entity.type
_entity.pdbx_description
1 polymer ?
#
loop_
_entity_poly.entity_id
_entity_poly.type
_entity_poly.pdbx_seq_one_letter_code
_entity_poly.pdbx_strand_id
1 'polypeptide(L)'
;MSAHDDKVKRLLDGEIDEAEIAADPVLASLAERIFGLNIEPITPSKPSQQPTGPEVEVVTAKTSHDPMIEVIPGAAPAAPMPLPELPTIPKAGDIKKKGGFLKIFGLTSLIVAVANIFGLFGFLNSQCTAEKCTAEATRINWAGIHELNNELGWSMPFPEMGIPDYVAVACSILVLIVAFRRK
;
A
#
# COMPACT_ATOMS: atom_id res chain seq x y z
N MET A 1 -28.43 19.63 -42.22
CA MET A 1 -27.43 19.23 -41.21
C MET A 1 -28.18 19.09 -39.89
N SER A 2 -27.94 18.02 -39.13
CA SER A 2 -28.78 17.70 -37.97
C SER A 2 -28.43 18.64 -36.81
N ALA A 3 -29.42 19.21 -36.13
CA ALA A 3 -29.20 20.15 -35.02
C ALA A 3 -28.39 19.55 -33.84
N HIS A 4 -28.20 18.23 -33.83
CA HIS A 4 -27.38 17.50 -32.87
C HIS A 4 -25.89 17.62 -33.19
N ASP A 5 -25.50 17.59 -34.47
CA ASP A 5 -24.10 17.69 -34.89
C ASP A 5 -23.50 19.07 -34.55
N ASP A 6 -24.32 20.11 -34.62
CA ASP A 6 -23.91 21.48 -34.29
C ASP A 6 -23.68 21.66 -32.77
N LYS A 7 -24.44 20.94 -31.92
CA LYS A 7 -24.23 20.93 -30.47
C LYS A 7 -22.94 20.21 -30.07
N VAL A 8 -22.62 19.11 -30.74
CA VAL A 8 -21.37 18.36 -30.52
C VAL A 8 -20.16 19.19 -30.93
N LYS A 9 -20.22 19.95 -32.03
CA LYS A 9 -19.13 20.86 -32.42
C LYS A 9 -18.91 21.98 -31.40
N ARG A 10 -19.99 22.60 -30.90
CA ARG A 10 -19.89 23.65 -29.86
C ARG A 10 -19.32 23.13 -28.53
N LEU A 11 -19.60 21.86 -28.20
CA LEU A 11 -18.97 21.16 -27.06
C LEU A 11 -17.46 20.97 -27.23
N LEU A 12 -17.01 20.66 -28.44
CA LEU A 12 -15.59 20.49 -28.75
C LEU A 12 -14.85 21.83 -28.80
N ASP A 13 -15.55 22.90 -29.17
CA ASP A 13 -15.02 24.27 -29.24
C ASP A 13 -15.05 25.02 -27.88
N GLY A 14 -15.69 24.44 -26.85
CA GLY A 14 -15.68 24.96 -25.47
C GLY A 14 -16.68 26.08 -25.17
N GLU A 15 -17.71 26.26 -26.01
CA GLU A 15 -18.68 27.38 -25.93
C GLU A 15 -20.09 26.92 -25.50
N ILE A 16 -20.19 25.87 -24.68
CA ILE A 16 -21.48 25.38 -24.18
C ILE A 16 -21.63 25.64 -22.67
N ASP A 17 -22.84 26.01 -22.27
CA ASP A 17 -23.22 26.32 -20.89
C ASP A 17 -23.53 25.01 -20.11
N GLU A 18 -23.17 24.95 -18.84
CA GLU A 18 -23.26 23.75 -17.98
C GLU A 18 -24.69 23.20 -17.88
N ALA A 19 -25.69 24.08 -17.99
CA ALA A 19 -27.10 23.75 -18.00
C ALA A 19 -27.56 22.97 -19.25
N GLU A 20 -26.89 23.15 -20.41
CA GLU A 20 -27.20 22.42 -21.64
C GLU A 20 -26.49 21.07 -21.73
N ILE A 21 -25.34 20.91 -21.06
CA ILE A 21 -24.62 19.62 -20.93
C ILE A 21 -25.43 18.65 -20.05
N ALA A 22 -26.06 19.15 -18.99
CA ALA A 22 -26.82 18.33 -18.04
C ALA A 22 -28.15 17.79 -18.60
N ALA A 23 -28.65 18.35 -19.70
CA ALA A 23 -29.91 17.94 -20.30
C ALA A 23 -29.78 16.69 -21.20
N ASP A 24 -28.56 16.32 -21.61
CA ASP A 24 -28.31 15.18 -22.49
C ASP A 24 -27.25 14.23 -21.92
N PRO A 25 -27.62 12.99 -21.56
CA PRO A 25 -26.70 12.02 -20.96
C PRO A 25 -25.56 11.61 -21.91
N VAL A 26 -25.72 11.76 -23.23
CA VAL A 26 -24.66 11.45 -24.20
C VAL A 26 -23.58 12.53 -24.18
N LEU A 27 -23.98 13.81 -24.09
CA LEU A 27 -23.07 14.96 -24.05
C LEU A 27 -22.28 15.01 -22.74
N ALA A 28 -22.92 14.68 -21.61
CA ALA A 28 -22.27 14.55 -20.31
C ALA A 28 -21.17 13.47 -20.31
N SER A 29 -21.43 12.29 -20.92
CA SER A 29 -20.43 11.22 -21.02
C SER A 29 -19.23 11.59 -21.91
N LEU A 30 -19.48 12.40 -22.94
CA LEU A 30 -18.45 12.84 -23.88
C LEU A 30 -17.54 13.91 -23.25
N ALA A 31 -18.14 14.86 -22.53
CA ALA A 31 -17.43 15.90 -21.79
C ALA A 31 -16.57 15.33 -20.66
N GLU A 32 -17.06 14.31 -19.94
CA GLU A 32 -16.29 13.59 -18.91
C GLU A 32 -15.02 12.94 -19.51
N ARG A 33 -15.14 12.31 -20.69
CA ARG A 33 -14.01 11.66 -21.36
C ARG A 33 -13.01 12.65 -21.98
N ILE A 34 -13.47 13.78 -22.52
CA ILE A 34 -12.61 14.73 -23.24
C ILE A 34 -11.97 15.74 -22.29
N PHE A 35 -12.72 16.26 -21.32
CA PHE A 35 -12.26 17.33 -20.43
C PHE A 35 -11.94 16.86 -19.01
N GLY A 36 -12.21 15.60 -18.65
CA GLY A 36 -11.91 15.05 -17.32
C GLY A 36 -12.64 15.78 -16.17
N LEU A 37 -13.68 16.55 -16.51
CA LEU A 37 -14.48 17.34 -15.58
C LEU A 37 -15.51 16.42 -14.91
N ASN A 38 -15.17 15.97 -13.71
CA ASN A 38 -16.10 15.26 -12.84
C ASN A 38 -17.11 16.27 -12.28
N ILE A 39 -18.19 16.50 -13.04
CA ILE A 39 -19.33 17.28 -12.56
C ILE A 39 -20.09 16.36 -11.62
N GLU A 40 -19.87 16.54 -10.32
CA GLU A 40 -20.61 15.79 -9.30
C GLU A 40 -22.11 15.93 -9.56
N PRO A 41 -22.85 14.82 -9.75
CA PRO A 41 -24.28 14.88 -9.94
C PRO A 41 -24.90 15.48 -8.67
N ILE A 42 -25.50 16.66 -8.82
CA ILE A 42 -26.29 17.31 -7.79
C ILE A 42 -27.27 16.29 -7.20
N THR A 43 -27.08 15.97 -5.92
CA THR A 43 -27.99 15.11 -5.18
C THR A 43 -29.32 15.85 -5.03
N PRO A 44 -30.45 15.30 -5.47
CA PRO A 44 -31.74 15.93 -5.26
C PRO A 44 -32.04 15.95 -3.76
N SER A 45 -32.04 17.13 -3.15
CA SER A 45 -32.38 17.32 -1.74
C SER A 45 -33.85 16.97 -1.51
N LYS A 46 -34.10 15.84 -0.85
CA LYS A 46 -35.45 15.44 -0.41
C LYS A 46 -35.81 16.22 0.86
N PRO A 47 -36.94 16.96 0.90
CA PRO A 47 -37.33 17.83 2.02
C PRO A 47 -37.95 17.04 3.20
N SER A 48 -37.42 15.87 3.55
CA SER A 48 -37.95 15.02 4.63
C SER A 48 -36.98 14.77 5.79
N GLN A 49 -35.87 15.50 5.87
CA GLN A 49 -35.02 15.51 7.06
C GLN A 49 -35.16 16.85 7.80
N GLN A 50 -36.30 17.00 8.47
CA GLN A 50 -36.43 17.90 9.61
C GLN A 50 -36.32 17.05 10.88
N PRO A 51 -35.39 17.33 11.80
CA PRO A 51 -35.35 16.65 13.08
C PRO A 51 -36.52 17.16 13.93
N THR A 52 -37.51 16.30 14.16
CA THR A 52 -38.59 16.58 15.11
C THR A 52 -38.54 15.51 16.19
N GLY A 53 -37.96 15.84 17.35
CA GLY A 53 -38.00 14.98 18.55
C GLY A 53 -36.89 15.30 19.55
N PRO A 54 -37.17 15.28 20.88
CA PRO A 54 -36.23 15.74 21.90
C PRO A 54 -35.12 14.73 22.20
N GLU A 55 -34.01 15.28 22.68
CA GLU A 55 -32.79 14.59 23.11
C GLU A 55 -33.08 13.60 24.25
N VAL A 56 -32.77 12.31 24.03
CA VAL A 56 -32.93 11.26 25.03
C VAL A 56 -31.61 11.11 25.78
N GLU A 57 -31.61 11.53 27.04
CA GLU A 57 -30.51 11.45 27.98
C GLU A 57 -30.26 9.97 28.38
N VAL A 58 -29.09 9.43 28.01
CA VAL A 58 -28.69 8.06 28.33
C VAL A 58 -28.20 8.02 29.78
N VAL A 59 -29.06 7.64 30.71
CA VAL A 59 -28.69 7.41 32.11
C VAL A 59 -27.89 6.10 32.20
N THR A 60 -26.58 6.21 32.38
CA THR A 60 -25.69 5.09 32.72
C THR A 60 -26.03 4.51 34.10
N ALA A 61 -26.54 3.28 34.14
CA ALA A 61 -26.76 2.53 35.37
C ALA A 61 -25.41 2.15 36.03
N LYS A 62 -25.18 2.63 37.26
CA LYS A 62 -24.06 2.19 38.10
C LYS A 62 -24.42 0.86 38.77
N THR A 63 -23.78 -0.23 38.37
CA THR A 63 -23.87 -1.52 39.07
C THR A 63 -22.87 -1.54 40.23
N SER A 64 -23.35 -1.68 41.47
CA SER A 64 -22.51 -1.86 42.65
C SER A 64 -21.92 -3.27 42.67
N HIS A 65 -20.60 -3.39 42.73
CA HIS A 65 -19.87 -4.66 42.87
C HIS A 65 -19.64 -4.99 44.35
N ASP A 66 -20.70 -5.24 45.11
CA ASP A 66 -20.56 -5.77 46.46
C ASP A 66 -20.85 -7.28 46.45
N PRO A 67 -19.84 -8.17 46.63
CA PRO A 67 -20.06 -9.60 46.70
C PRO A 67 -20.73 -9.93 48.04
N MET A 68 -22.05 -10.12 48.00
CA MET A 68 -22.86 -10.60 49.12
C MET A 68 -22.49 -12.06 49.45
N ILE A 69 -21.44 -12.25 50.25
CA ILE A 69 -21.06 -13.55 50.81
C ILE A 69 -21.49 -13.59 52.28
N GLU A 70 -22.38 -14.53 52.63
CA GLU A 70 -22.78 -14.76 54.01
C GLU A 70 -21.67 -15.51 54.75
N VAL A 71 -21.07 -14.85 55.75
CA VAL A 71 -20.05 -15.44 56.62
C VAL A 71 -20.74 -16.29 57.68
N ILE A 72 -20.67 -17.62 57.56
CA ILE A 72 -21.13 -18.57 58.58
C ILE A 72 -20.18 -18.48 59.79
N PRO A 73 -20.63 -18.11 61.00
CA PRO A 73 -19.77 -18.10 62.17
C PRO A 73 -19.49 -19.54 62.62
N GLY A 74 -18.24 -20.01 62.45
CA GLY A 74 -17.76 -21.28 63.01
C GLY A 74 -17.00 -22.22 62.07
N ALA A 75 -16.93 -21.92 60.77
CA ALA A 75 -16.06 -22.66 59.85
C ALA A 75 -14.70 -21.95 59.75
N ALA A 76 -13.68 -22.47 60.46
CA ALA A 76 -12.31 -22.07 60.19
C ALA A 76 -11.98 -22.40 58.72
N PRO A 77 -11.37 -21.49 57.94
CA PRO A 77 -10.98 -21.80 56.58
C PRO A 77 -10.00 -22.98 56.62
N ALA A 78 -10.31 -24.03 55.86
CA ALA A 78 -9.43 -25.18 55.75
C ALA A 78 -8.02 -24.70 55.35
N ALA A 79 -7.01 -25.19 56.07
CA ALA A 79 -5.62 -24.81 55.81
C ALA A 79 -5.30 -25.03 54.32
N PRO A 80 -4.57 -24.10 53.68
CA PRO A 80 -4.28 -24.19 52.25
C PRO A 80 -3.49 -25.48 52.00
N MET A 81 -4.08 -26.37 51.21
CA MET A 81 -3.39 -27.59 50.77
C MET A 81 -2.14 -27.20 49.97
N PRO A 82 -1.03 -27.95 50.11
CA PRO A 82 0.15 -27.70 49.30
C PRO A 82 -0.23 -27.84 47.83
N LEU A 83 0.02 -26.78 47.06
CA LEU A 83 -0.26 -26.77 45.62
C LEU A 83 0.56 -27.87 44.94
N PRO A 84 -0.05 -28.69 44.08
CA PRO A 84 0.69 -29.64 43.25
C PRO A 84 1.73 -28.89 42.40
N GLU A 85 2.95 -29.41 42.33
CA GLU A 85 3.96 -28.89 41.41
C GLU A 85 3.46 -29.07 39.97
N LEU A 86 3.07 -27.96 39.35
CA LEU A 86 2.71 -27.93 37.94
C LEU A 86 3.98 -28.19 37.11
N PRO A 87 3.96 -29.10 36.12
CA PRO A 87 5.06 -29.24 35.20
C PRO A 87 5.33 -27.89 34.53
N THR A 88 6.59 -27.48 34.52
CA THR A 88 7.05 -26.22 33.91
C THR A 88 6.63 -26.19 32.45
N ILE A 89 5.56 -25.46 32.15
CA ILE A 89 5.13 -25.20 30.78
C ILE A 89 6.28 -24.40 30.14
N PRO A 90 6.89 -24.87 29.03
CA PRO A 90 7.90 -24.09 28.34
C PRO A 90 7.25 -22.76 27.96
N LYS A 91 7.85 -21.64 28.40
CA LYS A 91 7.38 -20.30 28.06
C LYS A 91 7.16 -20.26 26.55
N ALA A 92 5.93 -19.97 26.13
CA ALA A 92 5.62 -19.59 24.76
C ALA A 92 6.39 -18.29 24.46
N GLY A 93 7.64 -18.42 24.04
CA GLY A 93 8.57 -17.29 23.94
C GLY A 93 9.90 -17.64 23.29
N ASP A 94 10.31 -18.90 23.30
CA ASP A 94 11.57 -19.32 22.68
C ASP A 94 11.44 -19.66 21.18
N ILE A 95 10.53 -18.99 20.47
CA ILE A 95 10.64 -18.91 19.01
C ILE A 95 11.60 -17.76 18.73
N LYS A 96 12.87 -18.08 18.47
CA LYS A 96 13.89 -17.10 18.03
C LYS A 96 13.28 -16.21 16.93
N LYS A 97 12.96 -14.95 17.26
CA LYS A 97 12.42 -13.97 16.31
C LYS A 97 13.43 -13.82 15.17
N LYS A 98 13.07 -14.32 13.98
CA LYS A 98 13.88 -14.30 12.74
C LYS A 98 14.04 -12.89 12.13
N GLY A 99 13.85 -11.82 12.92
CA GLY A 99 13.85 -10.43 12.46
C GLY A 99 15.21 -9.93 11.94
N GLY A 100 16.31 -10.57 12.35
CA GLY A 100 17.65 -10.23 11.85
C GLY A 100 17.83 -10.49 10.36
N PHE A 101 17.23 -11.56 9.82
CA PHE A 101 17.38 -11.93 8.40
C PHE A 101 16.81 -10.85 7.47
N LEU A 102 15.64 -10.30 7.79
CA LEU A 102 14.99 -9.28 6.96
C LEU A 102 15.79 -7.97 6.92
N LYS A 103 16.48 -7.62 8.02
CA LYS A 103 17.36 -6.44 8.09
C LYS A 103 18.60 -6.63 7.23
N ILE A 104 19.24 -7.80 7.32
CA ILE A 104 20.40 -8.14 6.50
C ILE A 104 20.00 -8.12 5.02
N PHE A 105 18.92 -8.80 4.66
CA PHE A 105 18.40 -8.85 3.29
C PHE A 105 18.02 -7.47 2.75
N GLY A 106 17.35 -6.62 3.55
CA GLY A 106 17.02 -5.26 3.15
C GLY A 106 18.27 -4.41 2.89
N LEU A 107 19.29 -4.52 3.73
CA LEU A 107 20.51 -3.75 3.58
C LEU A 107 21.33 -4.23 2.37
N THR A 108 21.46 -5.55 2.21
CA THR A 108 22.20 -6.13 1.08
C THR A 108 21.50 -5.83 -0.24
N SER A 109 20.16 -5.95 -0.31
CA SER A 109 19.42 -5.65 -1.54
C SER A 109 19.55 -4.18 -1.97
N LEU A 110 19.52 -3.23 -1.02
CA LEU A 110 19.74 -1.82 -1.33
C LEU A 110 21.16 -1.58 -1.86
N ILE A 111 22.17 -2.14 -1.20
CA ILE A 111 23.58 -1.99 -1.62
C ILE A 111 23.76 -2.58 -3.03
N VAL A 112 23.20 -3.75 -3.31
CA VAL A 112 23.27 -4.39 -4.63
C VAL A 112 22.57 -3.54 -5.69
N ALA A 113 21.38 -3.00 -5.40
CA ALA A 113 20.67 -2.13 -6.34
C ALA A 113 21.47 -0.88 -6.69
N VAL A 114 22.05 -0.21 -5.68
CA VAL A 114 22.90 0.97 -5.87
C VAL A 114 24.17 0.61 -6.65
N ALA A 115 24.87 -0.46 -6.24
CA ALA A 115 26.05 -0.93 -6.93
C ALA A 115 25.78 -1.26 -8.41
N ASN A 116 24.60 -1.84 -8.72
CA ASN A 116 24.19 -2.11 -10.08
C ASN A 116 23.99 -0.83 -10.89
N ILE A 117 23.30 0.18 -10.34
CA ILE A 117 23.04 1.46 -11.02
C ILE A 117 24.34 2.17 -11.43
N PHE A 118 25.37 2.09 -10.60
CA PHE A 118 26.71 2.63 -10.89
C PHE A 118 27.57 1.71 -11.78
N GLY A 119 27.05 0.56 -12.20
CA GLY A 119 27.76 -0.36 -13.09
C GLY A 119 28.88 -1.15 -12.43
N LEU A 120 28.85 -1.34 -11.10
CA LEU A 120 29.88 -2.11 -10.39
C LEU A 120 29.98 -3.57 -10.90
N PHE A 121 28.86 -4.10 -11.40
CA PHE A 121 28.79 -5.44 -11.97
C PHE A 121 29.22 -5.51 -13.44
N GLY A 122 29.80 -4.44 -14.00
CA GLY A 122 30.25 -4.39 -15.39
C GLY A 122 31.32 -5.43 -15.74
N PHE A 123 32.03 -6.00 -14.75
CA PHE A 123 32.94 -7.12 -14.99
C PHE A 123 32.23 -8.36 -15.56
N LEU A 124 30.93 -8.53 -15.29
CA LEU A 124 30.12 -9.62 -15.84
C LEU A 124 29.78 -9.39 -17.32
N ASN A 125 30.04 -8.21 -17.89
CA ASN A 125 29.82 -7.90 -19.32
C ASN A 125 30.71 -8.76 -20.22
N SER A 126 31.80 -9.35 -19.70
CA SER A 126 32.59 -10.35 -20.43
C SER A 126 31.79 -11.59 -20.86
N GLN A 127 30.61 -11.83 -20.28
CA GLN A 127 29.70 -12.90 -20.66
C GLN A 127 28.83 -12.55 -21.89
N CYS A 128 28.82 -11.29 -22.31
CA CYS A 128 28.08 -10.83 -23.46
C CYS A 128 28.83 -11.26 -24.73
N THR A 129 28.24 -12.17 -25.50
CA THR A 129 28.85 -12.77 -26.71
C THR A 129 28.23 -12.25 -28.01
N ALA A 130 27.19 -11.42 -27.91
CA ALA A 130 26.56 -10.80 -29.06
C ALA A 130 27.44 -9.71 -29.69
N GLU A 131 27.23 -9.46 -30.99
CA GLU A 131 28.06 -8.54 -31.79
C GLU A 131 27.91 -7.06 -31.38
N LYS A 132 26.84 -6.74 -30.64
CA LYS A 132 26.47 -5.37 -30.22
C LYS A 132 26.69 -5.11 -28.72
N CYS A 133 27.42 -5.97 -28.02
CA CYS A 133 27.77 -5.73 -26.63
C CYS A 133 28.72 -4.52 -26.53
N THR A 134 28.28 -3.44 -25.89
CA THR A 134 29.12 -2.25 -25.67
C THR A 134 29.82 -2.36 -24.31
N ALA A 135 31.11 -2.04 -24.28
CA ALA A 135 31.89 -2.00 -23.04
C ALA A 135 31.43 -0.90 -22.07
N GLU A 136 30.68 0.09 -22.57
CA GLU A 136 30.11 1.19 -21.78
C GLU A 136 28.86 0.77 -21.01
N ALA A 137 28.17 -0.29 -21.44
CA ALA A 137 26.99 -0.81 -20.78
C ALA A 137 27.37 -1.73 -19.60
N THR A 138 27.72 -1.11 -18.47
CA THR A 138 28.21 -1.81 -17.27
C THR A 138 27.12 -2.15 -16.25
N ARG A 139 25.90 -1.64 -16.42
CA ARG A 139 24.75 -1.94 -15.55
C ARG A 139 23.94 -3.12 -16.08
N ILE A 140 23.58 -4.05 -15.19
CA ILE A 140 22.66 -5.14 -15.51
C ILE A 140 21.22 -4.60 -15.58
N ASN A 141 20.55 -4.86 -16.69
CA ASN A 141 19.13 -4.58 -16.83
C ASN A 141 18.31 -5.65 -16.10
N TRP A 142 17.56 -5.27 -15.06
CA TRP A 142 16.74 -6.21 -14.29
C TRP A 142 15.68 -6.91 -15.15
N ALA A 143 15.14 -6.26 -16.17
CA ALA A 143 14.16 -6.88 -17.08
C ALA A 143 14.81 -7.89 -18.03
N GLY A 144 16.07 -7.64 -18.40
CA GLY A 144 16.87 -8.43 -19.32
C GLY A 144 17.84 -9.40 -18.63
N ILE A 145 17.67 -9.69 -17.33
CA ILE A 145 18.64 -10.49 -16.56
C ILE A 145 18.83 -11.92 -17.07
N HIS A 146 17.90 -12.41 -17.89
CA HIS A 146 17.97 -13.71 -18.54
C HIS A 146 18.77 -13.67 -19.86
N GLU A 147 19.02 -12.48 -20.39
CA GLU A 147 19.70 -12.21 -21.66
C GLU A 147 21.07 -11.54 -21.45
N LEU A 148 21.82 -11.94 -20.42
CA LEU A 148 23.16 -11.39 -20.14
C LEU A 148 24.18 -11.65 -21.26
N ASN A 149 23.89 -12.60 -22.14
CA ASN A 149 24.70 -12.92 -23.31
C ASN A 149 24.44 -11.95 -24.49
N ASN A 150 23.41 -11.10 -24.39
CA ASN A 150 22.94 -10.20 -25.44
C ASN A 150 22.94 -8.74 -24.96
N GLU A 151 22.78 -7.78 -25.87
CA GLU A 151 22.75 -6.34 -25.58
C GLU A 151 21.63 -5.94 -24.60
N LEU A 152 20.51 -6.67 -24.60
CA LEU A 152 19.32 -6.34 -23.79
C LEU A 152 19.52 -6.57 -22.28
N GLY A 153 20.44 -7.46 -21.90
CA GLY A 153 20.80 -7.69 -20.50
C GLY A 153 21.66 -6.59 -19.89
N TRP A 154 22.18 -5.69 -20.72
CA TRP A 154 23.09 -4.62 -20.36
C TRP A 154 22.47 -3.27 -20.65
N SER A 155 22.87 -2.27 -19.88
CA SER A 155 22.39 -0.91 -20.06
C SER A 155 23.43 0.09 -19.55
N MET A 156 23.29 1.34 -19.99
CA MET A 156 24.18 2.41 -19.57
C MET A 156 24.07 2.62 -18.06
N PRO A 157 25.20 2.79 -17.34
CA PRO A 157 25.18 3.16 -15.93
C PRO A 157 24.63 4.59 -15.75
N PHE A 158 24.47 5.01 -14.49
CA PHE A 158 24.06 6.37 -14.13
C PHE A 158 24.77 7.43 -15.00
N PRO A 159 24.04 8.40 -15.60
CA PRO A 159 22.74 8.95 -15.17
C PRO A 159 21.48 8.30 -15.77
N GLU A 160 21.60 7.39 -16.73
CA GLU A 160 20.43 6.84 -17.43
C GLU A 160 19.73 5.75 -16.62
N MET A 161 18.79 6.10 -15.73
CA MET A 161 18.08 5.13 -14.88
C MET A 161 16.83 4.55 -15.54
N GLY A 162 16.70 3.22 -15.54
CA GLY A 162 15.52 2.52 -16.05
C GLY A 162 14.41 2.38 -15.02
N ILE A 163 13.18 2.14 -15.48
CA ILE A 163 12.02 1.84 -14.60
C ILE A 163 12.35 0.70 -13.59
N PRO A 164 12.98 -0.42 -14.01
CA PRO A 164 13.28 -1.50 -13.08
C PRO A 164 14.24 -1.12 -11.94
N ASP A 165 15.14 -0.14 -12.15
CA ASP A 165 16.05 0.34 -11.11
C ASP A 165 15.31 1.10 -10.01
N TYR A 166 14.37 1.97 -10.40
CA TYR A 166 13.52 2.69 -9.45
C TYR A 166 12.69 1.71 -8.61
N VAL A 167 12.15 0.67 -9.24
CA VAL A 167 11.40 -0.39 -8.54
C VAL A 167 12.30 -1.14 -7.57
N ALA A 168 13.51 -1.53 -7.97
CA ALA A 168 14.46 -2.23 -7.11
C ALA A 168 14.85 -1.39 -5.87
N VAL A 169 15.16 -0.10 -6.06
CA VAL A 169 15.49 0.82 -4.97
C VAL A 169 14.29 1.05 -4.06
N ALA A 170 13.10 1.34 -4.61
CA ALA A 170 11.89 1.56 -3.82
C ALA A 170 11.51 0.33 -2.98
N CYS A 171 11.55 -0.87 -3.57
CA CYS A 171 11.28 -2.12 -2.87
C CYS A 171 12.30 -2.39 -1.75
N SER A 172 13.59 -2.17 -2.00
CA SER A 172 14.63 -2.35 -0.97
C SER A 172 14.45 -1.40 0.22
N ILE A 173 14.07 -0.14 -0.03
CA ILE A 173 13.74 0.84 1.01
C ILE A 173 12.50 0.39 1.80
N LEU A 174 11.45 -0.06 1.13
CA LEU A 174 10.25 -0.57 1.79
C LEU A 174 10.55 -1.79 2.68
N VAL A 175 11.36 -2.72 2.19
CA VAL A 175 11.81 -3.88 2.98
C VAL A 175 12.58 -3.43 4.21
N LEU A 176 13.49 -2.46 4.09
CA LEU A 176 14.21 -1.89 5.23
C LEU A 176 13.27 -1.24 6.24
N ILE A 177 12.30 -0.44 5.80
CA ILE A 177 11.31 0.18 6.68
C ILE A 177 10.54 -0.91 7.45
N VAL A 178 10.04 -1.94 6.76
CA VAL A 178 9.34 -3.06 7.40
C VAL A 178 10.27 -3.82 8.36
N ALA A 179 11.53 -4.04 8.00
CA ALA A 179 12.51 -4.73 8.82
C ALA A 179 12.86 -3.97 10.11
N PHE A 180 12.92 -2.64 10.05
CA PHE A 180 13.12 -1.80 11.23
C PHE A 180 11.85 -1.62 12.07
N ARG A 181 10.67 -1.68 11.46
CA ARG A 181 9.37 -1.63 12.16
C ARG A 181 9.04 -2.94 12.88
N ARG A 182 9.46 -4.09 12.34
CA ARG A 182 9.30 -5.40 12.99
C ARG A 182 10.38 -5.58 14.08
N LYS A 183 10.05 -5.18 15.32
CA LYS A 183 10.83 -5.49 16.54
C LYS A 183 10.44 -6.83 17.17
#